data_AF-A0A936LX60-F1
#
_entry.id   AF-A0A936LX60-F1
#
_cell.length_a   1.000
_cell.length_b   1.000
_cell.length_c   1.000
_cell.angle_alpha   90.00
_cell.angle_beta   90.00
_cell.angle_gamma   90.00
#
_symmetry.space_group_name_H-M   'P 1'
#
loop_
_entity.id
_entity.type
_entity.pdbx_description
1 polymer ?
#
loop_
_entity_poly.entity_id
_entity_poly.type
_entity_poly.pdbx_seq_one_letter_code
_entity_poly.pdbx_strand_id
1 'polypeptide(L)'
;MAGPGPLTDVQRRVLGVLIEKSLYQPQYYPMTVNAIAAGCNQKSNRDPEMNLDEDAVWSTLEVLRSAGLVSRVLPGGSSRVERWRHEAKEIFGWEKPQRAIMAELLLRGPQTIGELRGRAHRLYAFENAEAVAAVVEGLSSGEQPFVAPLPRAPGQSAVRYAHRLYSDAEWAALNRGFETAQPAGGAGIQRSVGGAGTLPDGQGVSVGGEAATAVDAGLRAEVDALRGELAALRAELERLAGEFAELRSRVG
;
A
#
# COMPACT_ATOMS: atom_id res chain seq x y z
N MET A 1 -3.95 -11.25 14.45
CA MET A 1 -5.08 -10.34 14.18
C MET A 1 -4.96 -9.95 12.72
N ALA A 2 -5.99 -10.20 11.90
CA ALA A 2 -5.99 -9.69 10.54
C ALA A 2 -5.89 -8.16 10.61
N GLY A 3 -4.89 -7.55 9.96
CA GLY A 3 -4.79 -6.09 9.93
C GLY A 3 -6.03 -5.46 9.29
N PRO A 4 -6.16 -4.13 9.39
CA PRO A 4 -7.32 -3.44 8.85
C PRO A 4 -7.52 -3.82 7.39
N GLY A 5 -8.78 -4.06 7.02
CA GLY A 5 -9.17 -4.26 5.63
C GLY A 5 -8.74 -3.08 4.74
N PRO A 6 -8.95 -3.20 3.43
CA PRO A 6 -8.58 -2.14 2.49
C PRO A 6 -9.18 -0.80 2.90
N LEU A 7 -8.37 0.25 2.87
CA LEU A 7 -8.80 1.61 3.20
C LEU A 7 -9.20 2.34 1.94
N THR A 8 -10.17 3.26 1.98
CA THR A 8 -10.44 4.16 0.85
C THR A 8 -9.34 5.22 0.70
N ASP A 9 -9.32 5.94 -0.43
CA ASP A 9 -8.44 7.08 -0.66
C ASP A 9 -8.55 8.17 0.43
N VAL A 10 -9.77 8.52 0.83
CA VAL A 10 -10.04 9.51 1.90
C VAL A 10 -9.56 8.98 3.26
N GLN A 11 -9.78 7.70 3.57
CA GLN A 11 -9.29 7.06 4.79
C GLN A 11 -7.76 7.05 4.87
N ARG A 12 -7.09 6.68 3.77
CA ARG A 12 -5.62 6.73 3.66
C ARG A 12 -5.10 8.16 3.86
N ARG A 13 -5.76 9.15 3.26
CA ARG A 13 -5.42 10.57 3.41
C ARG A 13 -5.50 11.02 4.87
N VAL A 14 -6.63 10.78 5.54
CA VAL A 14 -6.85 11.18 6.94
C VAL A 14 -5.85 10.50 7.87
N LEU A 15 -5.65 9.18 7.70
CA LEU A 15 -4.67 8.42 8.49
C LEU A 15 -3.23 8.93 8.25
N GLY A 16 -2.86 9.14 6.99
CA GLY A 16 -1.55 9.67 6.60
C GLY A 16 -1.27 11.05 7.20
N VAL A 17 -2.27 11.94 7.23
CA VAL A 17 -2.15 13.28 7.85
C VAL A 17 -1.90 13.17 9.36
N LEU A 18 -2.65 12.32 10.06
CA LEU A 18 -2.44 12.11 11.49
C LEU A 18 -1.04 11.56 11.78
N ILE A 19 -0.57 10.58 11.00
CA ILE A 19 0.78 10.01 11.15
C ILE A 19 1.84 11.07 10.88
N GLU A 20 1.76 11.80 9.76
CA GLU A 20 2.68 12.87 9.38
C GLU A 20 2.81 13.90 10.52
N LYS A 21 1.67 14.39 11.03
CA LYS A 21 1.65 15.45 12.03
C LYS A 21 2.10 14.98 13.41
N SER A 22 1.88 13.70 13.76
CA SER A 22 2.44 13.12 14.98
C SER A 22 3.98 13.13 15.01
N LEU A 23 4.63 13.02 13.84
CA LEU A 23 6.08 12.95 13.70
C LEU A 23 6.70 14.34 13.53
N TYR A 24 6.15 15.15 12.62
CA TYR A 24 6.72 16.43 12.25
C TYR A 24 6.35 17.56 13.21
N GLN A 25 5.15 17.49 13.81
CA GLN A 25 4.52 18.56 14.56
C GLN A 25 3.84 18.04 15.85
N PRO A 26 4.57 17.32 16.71
CA PRO A 26 3.99 16.65 17.88
C PRO A 26 3.30 17.61 18.87
N GLN A 27 3.69 18.88 18.91
CA GLN A 27 3.07 19.90 19.75
C GLN A 27 1.62 20.24 19.34
N TYR A 28 1.24 19.98 18.09
CA TYR A 28 -0.11 20.20 17.58
C TYR A 28 -0.95 18.92 17.56
N TYR A 29 -0.37 17.81 18.02
CA TYR A 29 -0.99 16.50 18.07
C TYR A 29 -1.39 16.15 19.52
N PRO A 30 -2.58 15.58 19.78
CA PRO A 30 -3.64 15.17 18.85
C PRO A 30 -4.33 16.36 18.16
N MET A 31 -4.98 16.13 17.03
CA MET A 31 -5.49 17.18 16.13
C MET A 31 -7.02 17.30 16.16
N THR A 32 -7.55 18.50 15.94
CA THR A 32 -8.99 18.72 15.75
C THR A 32 -9.42 18.35 14.33
N VAL A 33 -10.72 18.14 14.09
CA VAL A 33 -11.27 17.85 12.74
C VAL A 33 -10.86 18.91 11.72
N ASN A 34 -11.03 20.19 12.04
CA ASN A 34 -10.59 21.30 11.18
C ASN A 34 -9.09 21.23 10.84
N ALA A 35 -8.22 20.97 11.83
CA ALA A 35 -6.79 20.85 11.58
C ALA A 35 -6.45 19.65 10.67
N ILE A 36 -7.21 18.55 10.78
CA ILE A 36 -7.07 17.38 9.91
C ILE A 36 -7.54 17.71 8.50
N ALA A 37 -8.69 18.36 8.33
CA ALA A 37 -9.18 18.80 7.02
C ALA A 37 -8.18 19.73 6.31
N ALA A 38 -7.66 20.72 7.03
CA ALA A 38 -6.60 21.59 6.53
C ALA A 38 -5.33 20.81 6.14
N GLY A 39 -4.98 19.76 6.89
CA GLY A 39 -3.88 18.85 6.58
C GLY A 39 -4.15 17.98 5.35
N CYS A 40 -5.39 17.56 5.12
CA CYS A 40 -5.79 16.74 3.98
C CYS A 40 -5.73 17.50 2.65
N ASN A 41 -6.05 18.80 2.70
CA ASN A 41 -6.18 19.70 1.55
C ASN A 41 -4.91 20.53 1.29
N GLN A 42 -3.76 20.14 1.85
CA GLN A 42 -2.50 20.84 1.58
C GLN A 42 -2.10 20.67 0.12
N LYS A 43 -1.74 21.78 -0.54
CA LYS A 43 -1.28 21.77 -1.95
C LYS A 43 0.08 21.09 -2.14
N SER A 44 0.89 21.08 -1.10
CA SER A 44 2.18 20.42 -1.10
C SER A 44 2.09 19.11 -0.34
N ASN A 45 2.92 18.15 -0.74
CA ASN A 45 3.04 16.87 -0.06
C ASN A 45 1.78 16.00 -0.09
N ARG A 46 0.90 16.25 -1.06
CA ARG A 46 -0.29 15.44 -1.34
C ARG A 46 -0.30 15.08 -2.82
N ASP A 47 -0.58 13.83 -3.11
CA ASP A 47 -0.84 13.36 -4.45
C ASP A 47 -1.87 12.22 -4.37
N PRO A 48 -3.11 12.41 -4.86
CA PRO A 48 -3.64 13.61 -5.53
C PRO A 48 -3.97 14.76 -4.57
N GLU A 49 -4.13 15.99 -5.08
CA GLU A 49 -4.76 17.08 -4.31
C GLU A 49 -6.23 16.71 -4.00
N MET A 50 -6.68 16.99 -2.76
CA MET A 50 -8.06 16.77 -2.33
C MET A 50 -8.66 18.06 -1.78
N ASN A 51 -9.98 18.12 -1.77
CA ASN A 51 -10.74 19.20 -1.14
C ASN A 51 -11.86 18.57 -0.27
N LEU A 52 -11.49 18.13 0.92
CA LEU A 52 -12.39 17.53 1.90
C LEU A 52 -12.96 18.60 2.82
N ASP A 53 -14.26 18.56 3.08
CA ASP A 53 -14.88 19.35 4.15
C ASP A 53 -14.74 18.66 5.52
N GLU A 54 -15.12 19.37 6.59
CA GLU A 54 -15.03 18.86 7.95
C GLU A 54 -15.96 17.66 8.19
N ASP A 55 -17.12 17.61 7.53
CA ASP A 55 -18.11 16.52 7.67
C ASP A 55 -17.61 15.21 7.05
N ALA A 56 -16.98 15.26 5.88
CA ALA A 56 -16.33 14.12 5.24
C ALA A 56 -15.17 13.59 6.08
N VAL A 57 -14.36 14.49 6.66
CA VAL A 57 -13.25 14.12 7.56
C VAL A 57 -13.79 13.49 8.84
N TRP A 58 -14.80 14.08 9.47
CA TRP A 58 -15.42 13.54 10.68
C TRP A 58 -16.02 12.15 10.45
N SER A 59 -16.77 11.98 9.36
CA SER A 59 -17.35 10.69 8.97
C SER A 59 -16.26 9.64 8.73
N THR A 60 -15.16 10.03 8.09
CA THR A 60 -14.01 9.16 7.87
C THR A 60 -13.33 8.77 9.18
N LEU A 61 -13.18 9.71 10.11
CA LEU A 61 -12.61 9.46 11.44
C LEU A 61 -13.46 8.44 12.23
N GLU A 62 -14.78 8.50 12.15
CA GLU A 62 -15.65 7.49 12.79
C GLU A 62 -15.48 6.09 12.21
N VAL A 63 -15.33 5.98 10.88
CA VAL A 63 -15.06 4.68 10.24
C VAL A 63 -13.69 4.15 10.68
N LEU A 64 -12.65 4.99 10.66
CA LEU A 64 -11.32 4.61 11.12
C LEU A 64 -11.29 4.26 12.62
N ARG A 65 -12.10 4.95 13.44
CA ARG A 65 -12.23 4.68 14.88
C ARG A 65 -12.85 3.33 15.13
N SER A 66 -13.90 3.00 14.37
CA SER A 66 -14.58 1.71 14.44
C SER A 66 -13.64 0.57 14.02
N ALA A 67 -12.70 0.84 13.11
CA ALA A 67 -11.62 -0.08 12.73
C ALA A 67 -10.42 -0.09 13.71
N GLY A 68 -10.44 0.72 14.78
CA GLY A 68 -9.37 0.82 15.77
C GLY A 68 -8.12 1.60 15.32
N LEU A 69 -8.14 2.22 14.14
CA LEU A 69 -6.96 2.90 13.56
C LEU A 69 -6.73 4.30 14.11
N VAL A 70 -7.76 4.90 14.68
CA VAL A 70 -7.70 6.21 15.32
C VAL A 70 -8.52 6.18 16.62
N SER A 71 -8.20 7.09 17.53
CA SER A 71 -8.98 7.27 18.75
C SER A 71 -9.24 8.75 19.03
N ARG A 72 -10.35 8.98 19.72
CA ARG A 72 -10.71 10.29 20.26
C ARG A 72 -9.93 10.52 21.54
N VAL A 73 -9.30 11.68 21.65
CA VAL A 73 -8.69 12.17 22.87
C VAL A 73 -9.65 13.17 23.48
N LEU A 74 -10.30 12.76 24.57
CA LEU A 74 -11.14 13.65 25.35
C LEU A 74 -10.26 14.77 25.91
N PRO A 75 -10.68 16.04 25.79
CA PRO A 75 -9.87 17.12 26.31
C PRO A 75 -9.69 16.99 27.83
N GLY A 76 -8.45 17.10 28.29
CA GLY A 76 -8.15 17.37 29.69
C GLY A 76 -8.30 18.86 29.99
N GLY A 77 -8.89 19.22 31.13
CA GLY A 77 -9.00 20.61 31.57
C GLY A 77 -10.07 21.44 30.85
N SER A 78 -9.73 22.67 30.43
CA SER A 78 -10.67 23.72 29.98
C SER A 78 -11.02 23.71 28.48
N SER A 79 -10.39 22.85 27.68
CA SER A 79 -10.73 22.72 26.26
C SER A 79 -12.00 21.87 26.11
N ARG A 80 -12.90 22.28 25.22
CA ARG A 80 -14.12 21.51 24.87
C ARG A 80 -14.05 20.86 23.49
N VAL A 81 -12.94 21.05 22.78
CA VAL A 81 -12.81 20.62 21.38
C VAL A 81 -12.25 19.20 21.34
N GLU A 82 -12.99 18.31 20.69
CA GLU A 82 -12.58 16.92 20.45
C GLU A 82 -11.31 16.89 19.59
N ARG A 83 -10.37 16.02 19.97
CA ARG A 83 -9.11 15.82 19.25
C ARG A 83 -8.93 14.34 18.91
N TRP A 84 -8.13 14.08 17.90
CA TRP A 84 -7.97 12.77 17.28
C TRP A 84 -6.50 12.40 17.16
N ARG A 85 -6.20 11.13 17.38
CA ARG A 85 -4.88 10.53 17.23
C ARG A 85 -4.97 9.23 16.44
N HIS A 86 -3.93 8.87 15.70
CA HIS A 86 -3.75 7.54 15.14
C HIS A 86 -3.31 6.54 16.21
N GLU A 87 -3.55 5.25 15.95
CA GLU A 87 -3.11 4.10 16.78
C GLU A 87 -2.15 3.21 15.98
N ALA A 88 -1.45 3.76 14.98
CA ALA A 88 -0.59 2.99 14.08
C ALA A 88 0.54 2.20 14.78
N LYS A 89 1.03 2.63 15.96
CA LYS A 89 2.04 1.85 16.71
C LYS A 89 1.38 0.64 17.35
N GLU A 90 0.22 0.84 17.93
CA GLU A 90 -0.55 -0.11 18.72
C GLU A 90 -1.17 -1.18 17.83
N ILE A 91 -1.68 -0.79 16.65
CA ILE A 91 -2.33 -1.69 15.71
C ILE A 91 -1.35 -2.40 14.79
N PHE A 92 -0.33 -1.69 14.27
CA PHE A 92 0.59 -2.27 13.28
C PHE A 92 1.98 -2.59 13.80
N GLY A 93 2.33 -2.17 15.03
CA GLY A 93 3.70 -2.27 15.53
C GLY A 93 4.68 -1.32 14.84
N TRP A 94 4.20 -0.32 14.08
CA TRP A 94 5.08 0.58 13.34
C TRP A 94 5.79 1.55 14.28
N GLU A 95 7.11 1.42 14.37
CA GLU A 95 7.96 2.42 14.99
C GLU A 95 8.12 3.67 14.11
N LYS A 96 8.78 4.71 14.64
CA LYS A 96 8.94 6.00 13.95
C LYS A 96 9.44 5.88 12.49
N PRO A 97 10.48 5.09 12.16
CA PRO A 97 10.93 4.99 10.77
C PRO A 97 9.86 4.36 9.85
N GLN A 98 9.18 3.30 10.29
CA GLN A 98 8.09 2.68 9.52
C GLN A 98 6.94 3.67 9.29
N ARG A 99 6.54 4.40 10.34
CA ARG A 99 5.48 5.42 10.24
C ARG A 99 5.84 6.55 9.28
N ALA A 100 7.11 6.96 9.22
CA ALA A 100 7.57 7.97 8.27
C ALA A 100 7.43 7.50 6.81
N ILE A 101 7.83 6.25 6.51
CA ILE A 101 7.65 5.66 5.18
C ILE A 101 6.17 5.50 4.83
N MET A 102 5.38 4.95 5.75
CA MET A 102 3.95 4.74 5.52
C MET A 102 3.20 6.08 5.32
N ALA A 103 3.54 7.13 6.06
CA ALA A 103 2.95 8.45 5.85
C ALA A 103 3.19 8.97 4.43
N GLU A 104 4.43 8.89 3.92
CA GLU A 104 4.74 9.33 2.56
C GLU A 104 3.99 8.50 1.51
N LEU A 105 3.93 7.18 1.67
CA LEU A 105 3.22 6.31 0.73
C LEU A 105 1.70 6.53 0.76
N LEU A 106 1.10 6.80 1.92
CA LEU A 106 -0.33 7.10 2.06
C LEU A 106 -0.70 8.48 1.48
N LEU A 107 0.21 9.44 1.58
CA LEU A 107 -0.06 10.83 1.18
C LEU A 107 0.28 11.13 -0.28
N ARG A 108 1.20 10.36 -0.89
CA ARG A 108 1.67 10.60 -2.26
C ARG A 108 1.76 9.37 -3.15
N GLY A 109 1.26 8.23 -2.70
CA GLY A 109 1.28 7.01 -3.48
C GLY A 109 2.68 6.43 -3.72
N PRO A 110 2.88 5.70 -4.83
CA PRO A 110 4.09 4.91 -5.06
C PRO A 110 5.35 5.74 -5.28
N GLN A 111 6.43 5.37 -4.58
CA GLN A 111 7.68 6.14 -4.56
C GLN A 111 8.90 5.22 -4.59
N THR A 112 10.00 5.73 -5.13
CA THR A 112 11.32 5.07 -5.10
C THR A 112 12.00 5.28 -3.73
N ILE A 113 13.00 4.45 -3.41
CA ILE A 113 13.83 4.63 -2.20
C ILE A 113 14.47 6.02 -2.13
N GLY A 114 14.93 6.56 -3.27
CA GLY A 114 15.53 7.89 -3.34
C GLY A 114 14.53 9.01 -3.01
N GLU A 115 13.31 8.92 -3.54
CA GLU A 115 12.23 9.87 -3.22
C GLU A 115 11.82 9.77 -1.75
N LEU A 116 11.63 8.55 -1.24
CA LEU A 116 11.30 8.31 0.16
C LEU A 116 12.36 8.89 1.09
N ARG A 117 13.65 8.70 0.80
CA ARG A 117 14.74 9.29 1.58
C ARG A 117 14.61 10.81 1.67
N GLY A 118 14.40 11.47 0.53
CA GLY A 118 14.31 12.93 0.49
C GLY A 118 13.06 13.49 1.17
N ARG A 119 11.91 12.83 0.98
CA ARG A 119 10.60 13.32 1.46
C ARG A 119 10.35 12.97 2.93
N ALA A 120 10.65 11.73 3.32
CA ALA A 120 10.46 11.25 4.68
C ALA A 120 11.51 11.80 5.67
N HIS A 121 12.62 12.40 5.20
CA HIS A 121 13.68 12.96 6.06
C HIS A 121 13.15 13.93 7.12
N ARG A 122 12.09 14.69 6.81
CA ARG A 122 11.47 15.63 7.76
C ARG A 122 10.66 14.92 8.85
N LEU A 123 10.18 13.70 8.59
CA LEU A 123 9.42 12.89 9.52
C LEU A 123 10.35 12.02 10.39
N TYR A 124 11.42 11.51 9.79
CA TYR A 124 12.46 10.74 10.44
C TYR A 124 13.78 10.89 9.68
N ALA A 125 14.85 11.23 10.40
CA ALA A 125 16.18 11.43 9.80
C ALA A 125 16.84 10.07 9.49
N PHE A 126 16.64 9.57 8.28
CA PHE A 126 17.34 8.39 7.78
C PHE A 126 18.80 8.72 7.44
N GLU A 127 19.73 7.88 7.88
CA GLU A 127 21.16 8.09 7.67
C GLU A 127 21.55 8.03 6.18
N ASN A 128 21.03 7.04 5.46
CA ASN A 128 21.37 6.77 4.06
C ASN A 128 20.23 6.05 3.32
N ALA A 129 20.45 5.72 2.04
CA ALA A 129 19.43 5.04 1.24
C ALA A 129 19.21 3.59 1.67
N GLU A 130 20.26 2.96 2.21
CA GLU A 130 20.27 1.60 2.72
C GLU A 130 19.37 1.48 3.97
N ALA A 131 19.40 2.47 4.87
CA ALA A 131 18.51 2.54 6.03
C ALA A 131 17.03 2.65 5.61
N VAL A 132 16.73 3.43 4.58
CA VAL A 132 15.37 3.49 4.00
C VAL A 132 14.97 2.15 3.39
N ALA A 133 15.87 1.52 2.63
CA ALA A 133 15.63 0.21 2.01
C ALA A 133 15.36 -0.88 3.07
N ALA A 134 16.14 -0.92 4.16
CA ALA A 134 15.94 -1.87 5.25
C ALA A 134 14.56 -1.70 5.93
N VAL A 135 14.10 -0.45 6.10
CA VAL A 135 12.77 -0.18 6.67
C VAL A 135 11.65 -0.59 5.70
N VAL A 136 11.84 -0.36 4.40
CA VAL A 136 10.91 -0.81 3.36
C VAL A 136 10.86 -2.33 3.28
N GLU A 137 12.00 -3.02 3.39
CA GLU A 137 12.10 -4.47 3.42
C GLU A 137 11.41 -5.05 4.66
N GLY A 138 11.63 -4.45 5.83
CA GLY A 138 10.89 -4.79 7.06
C GLY A 138 9.37 -4.61 6.92
N LEU A 139 8.92 -3.59 6.20
CA LEU A 139 7.50 -3.37 5.89
C LEU A 139 6.96 -4.29 4.79
N SER A 140 7.84 -4.91 4.00
CA SER A 140 7.48 -5.83 2.90
C SER A 140 7.54 -7.30 3.31
N SER A 141 7.95 -7.58 4.55
CA SER A 141 8.12 -8.93 5.10
C SER A 141 7.10 -9.21 6.21
N GLY A 142 7.03 -10.48 6.64
CA GLY A 142 6.08 -10.96 7.64
C GLY A 142 4.79 -11.51 7.06
N GLU A 143 3.90 -11.99 7.93
CA GLU A 143 2.61 -12.58 7.55
C GLU A 143 1.68 -11.57 6.88
N GLN A 144 1.81 -10.28 7.21
CA GLN A 144 1.06 -9.19 6.61
C GLN A 144 1.99 -8.08 6.11
N PRO A 145 2.39 -8.11 4.83
CA PRO A 145 3.21 -7.04 4.26
C PRO A 145 2.39 -5.76 4.09
N PHE A 146 2.95 -4.63 4.52
CA PHE A 146 2.34 -3.31 4.41
C PHE A 146 2.86 -2.50 3.23
N VAL A 147 3.97 -2.91 2.65
CA VAL A 147 4.58 -2.32 1.46
C VAL A 147 4.91 -3.44 0.47
N ALA A 148 4.85 -3.16 -0.82
CA ALA A 148 5.36 -4.06 -1.85
C ALA A 148 5.93 -3.28 -3.04
N PRO A 149 6.90 -3.86 -3.77
CA PRO A 149 7.38 -3.29 -5.01
C PRO A 149 6.28 -3.35 -6.08
N LEU A 150 6.27 -2.35 -6.95
CA LEU A 150 5.48 -2.35 -8.17
C LEU A 150 6.35 -2.80 -9.37
N PRO A 151 5.72 -3.30 -10.44
CA PRO A 151 6.39 -3.56 -11.72
C PRO A 151 7.19 -2.35 -12.19
N ARG A 152 8.34 -2.60 -12.84
CA ARG A 152 9.17 -1.51 -13.36
C ARG A 152 8.53 -0.95 -14.62
N ALA A 153 8.19 0.34 -14.58
CA ALA A 153 7.87 1.08 -15.80
C ALA A 153 9.12 1.17 -16.71
N PRO A 154 8.97 1.11 -18.04
CA PRO A 154 10.11 1.15 -18.96
C PRO A 154 10.89 2.45 -18.90
N GLY A 155 12.20 2.35 -19.09
CA GLY A 155 13.12 3.49 -18.98
C GLY A 155 13.36 3.96 -17.55
N GLN A 156 12.68 3.40 -16.55
CA GLN A 156 12.92 3.67 -15.13
C GLN A 156 13.80 2.58 -14.55
N SER A 157 15.02 2.94 -14.13
CA SER A 157 15.95 2.00 -13.48
C SER A 157 15.59 1.70 -12.02
N ALA A 158 14.84 2.61 -11.36
CA ALA A 158 14.51 2.50 -9.95
C ALA A 158 13.13 1.87 -9.71
N VAL A 159 13.08 0.89 -8.80
CA VAL A 159 11.84 0.25 -8.34
C VAL A 159 11.04 1.25 -7.48
N ARG A 160 9.73 1.30 -7.72
CA ARG A 160 8.77 2.03 -6.88
C ARG A 160 8.09 1.07 -5.92
N TYR A 161 7.81 1.56 -4.71
CA TYR A 161 7.13 0.83 -3.67
C TYR A 161 5.81 1.51 -3.36
N ALA A 162 4.78 0.72 -3.08
CA ALA A 162 3.45 1.18 -2.70
C ALA A 162 2.99 0.48 -1.42
N HIS A 163 2.13 1.14 -0.64
CA HIS A 163 1.52 0.49 0.51
C HIS A 163 0.53 -0.62 0.08
N ARG A 164 0.20 -1.56 0.96
CA ARG A 164 -0.74 -2.67 0.71
C ARG A 164 -2.15 -2.46 1.25
N LEU A 165 -2.45 -1.27 1.76
CA LEU A 165 -3.81 -0.88 2.21
C LEU A 165 -4.78 -0.54 1.06
N TYR A 166 -4.52 -1.06 -0.15
CA TYR A 166 -5.41 -0.96 -1.30
C TYR A 166 -6.43 -2.09 -1.31
N SER A 167 -7.62 -1.85 -1.88
CA SER A 167 -8.46 -2.98 -2.30
C SER A 167 -7.76 -3.79 -3.39
N ASP A 168 -8.15 -5.06 -3.55
CA ASP A 168 -7.56 -5.92 -4.59
C ASP A 168 -7.73 -5.34 -5.99
N ALA A 169 -8.88 -4.70 -6.25
CA ALA A 169 -9.16 -4.04 -7.52
C ALA A 169 -8.23 -2.84 -7.76
N GLU A 170 -8.04 -1.97 -6.76
CA GLU A 170 -7.13 -0.84 -6.85
C GLU A 170 -5.67 -1.31 -6.98
N TRP A 171 -5.27 -2.34 -6.24
CA TRP A 171 -3.93 -2.90 -6.34
C TRP A 171 -3.64 -3.48 -7.73
N ALA A 172 -4.59 -4.21 -8.30
CA ALA A 172 -4.47 -4.75 -9.65
C ALA A 172 -4.41 -3.63 -10.69
N ALA A 173 -5.21 -2.56 -10.53
CA ALA A 173 -5.17 -1.39 -11.41
C ALA A 173 -3.83 -0.65 -11.30
N LEU A 174 -3.29 -0.51 -10.09
CA LEU A 174 -2.00 0.10 -9.83
C LEU A 174 -0.88 -0.68 -10.53
N ASN A 175 -0.80 -1.99 -10.34
CA ASN A 175 0.21 -2.82 -11.02
C ASN A 175 0.11 -2.72 -12.54
N ARG A 176 -1.10 -2.83 -13.10
CA ARG A 176 -1.30 -2.66 -14.56
C ARG A 176 -0.80 -1.32 -15.04
N GLY A 177 -1.06 -0.22 -14.33
CA GLY A 177 -0.58 1.11 -14.71
C GLY A 177 0.95 1.19 -14.86
N PHE A 178 1.69 0.43 -14.06
CA PHE A 178 3.15 0.33 -14.16
C PHE A 178 3.64 -0.74 -15.15
N GLU A 179 2.83 -1.76 -15.47
CA GLU A 179 3.11 -2.76 -16.52
C GLU A 179 2.86 -2.21 -17.92
N THR A 180 1.69 -1.61 -18.16
CA THR A 180 1.26 -1.10 -19.48
C THR A 180 2.04 0.10 -19.96
N ALA A 181 2.89 0.68 -19.10
CA ALA A 181 3.89 1.63 -19.53
C ALA A 181 4.95 1.00 -20.47
N GLN A 182 4.99 -0.34 -20.63
CA GLN A 182 5.71 -1.10 -21.68
C GLN A 182 5.48 -0.51 -23.09
N PRO A 183 6.52 0.04 -23.77
CA PRO A 183 6.41 0.16 -25.21
C PRO A 183 6.45 -1.26 -25.78
N ALA A 184 5.42 -1.60 -26.57
CA ALA A 184 5.53 -2.68 -27.52
C ALA A 184 6.64 -2.33 -28.52
N GLY A 185 7.68 -3.17 -28.58
CA GLY A 185 8.66 -3.15 -29.66
C GLY A 185 9.88 -2.26 -29.42
N GLY A 186 10.99 -2.90 -29.06
CA GLY A 186 12.31 -2.33 -29.30
C GLY A 186 12.58 -2.22 -30.80
N ALA A 187 12.56 -1.01 -31.34
CA ALA A 187 13.25 -0.68 -32.58
C ALA A 187 14.63 -0.15 -32.21
N GLY A 188 15.65 -0.98 -32.39
CA GLY A 188 17.04 -0.63 -32.13
C GLY A 188 17.48 0.57 -32.95
N ILE A 189 18.08 1.56 -32.29
CA ILE A 189 18.89 2.55 -32.99
C ILE A 189 20.24 1.89 -33.30
N GLN A 190 20.34 1.29 -34.48
CA GLN A 190 21.63 1.01 -35.12
C GLN A 190 22.17 2.33 -35.68
N ARG A 191 23.26 2.84 -35.11
CA ARG A 191 24.17 3.75 -35.82
C ARG A 191 25.31 2.91 -36.40
N SER A 192 25.24 2.68 -37.69
CA SER A 192 26.28 2.05 -38.51
C SER A 192 27.38 3.04 -38.86
N VAL A 193 28.64 2.70 -38.59
CA VAL A 193 29.78 3.07 -39.46
C VAL A 193 30.76 1.90 -39.53
N GLY A 194 30.80 1.26 -40.69
CA GLY A 194 32.00 0.75 -41.40
C GLY A 194 32.87 -0.34 -40.77
N GLY A 195 32.86 -1.54 -41.38
CA GLY A 195 33.95 -2.51 -41.23
C GLY A 195 33.62 -3.88 -41.84
N ALA A 196 34.31 -4.22 -42.94
CA ALA A 196 34.10 -5.41 -43.76
C ALA A 196 34.52 -6.73 -43.09
N GLY A 197 33.85 -7.83 -43.45
CA GLY A 197 34.27 -9.20 -43.12
C GLY A 197 33.26 -10.26 -43.57
N THR A 198 33.70 -11.11 -44.50
CA THR A 198 32.98 -12.19 -45.17
C THR A 198 32.80 -13.45 -44.29
N LEU A 199 31.56 -14.02 -44.30
CA LEU A 199 31.02 -15.43 -44.16
C LEU A 199 31.80 -16.52 -43.37
N PRO A 200 31.18 -17.62 -42.82
CA PRO A 200 29.94 -18.29 -43.25
C PRO A 200 29.01 -18.89 -42.14
N ASP A 201 28.00 -19.60 -42.64
CA ASP A 201 26.88 -20.36 -42.05
C ASP A 201 27.06 -21.06 -40.69
N GLY A 202 25.96 -21.11 -39.91
CA GLY A 202 25.82 -22.00 -38.76
C GLY A 202 24.51 -21.84 -37.96
N GLN A 203 23.49 -22.59 -38.37
CA GLN A 203 22.38 -23.15 -37.58
C GLN A 203 21.76 -22.33 -36.43
N GLY A 204 20.54 -21.81 -36.67
CA GLY A 204 19.66 -21.30 -35.63
C GLY A 204 19.12 -22.41 -34.73
N VAL A 205 19.51 -22.37 -33.46
CA VAL A 205 18.93 -23.17 -32.38
C VAL A 205 17.80 -22.35 -31.75
N SER A 206 16.55 -22.77 -31.99
CA SER A 206 15.36 -22.29 -31.28
C SER A 206 15.30 -22.91 -29.89
N VAL A 207 15.59 -22.15 -28.84
CA VAL A 207 15.32 -22.57 -27.45
C VAL A 207 14.70 -21.41 -26.69
N GLY A 208 13.55 -21.67 -26.05
CA GLY A 208 13.05 -20.81 -24.98
C GLY A 208 11.55 -20.54 -24.89
N GLY A 209 10.68 -21.28 -25.59
CA GLY A 209 9.21 -21.13 -25.49
C GLY A 209 8.53 -21.89 -24.33
N GLU A 210 9.25 -22.77 -23.63
CA GLU A 210 8.63 -23.72 -22.67
C GLU A 210 8.64 -23.26 -21.21
N ALA A 211 9.52 -22.32 -20.84
CA ALA A 211 9.60 -21.85 -19.44
C ALA A 211 8.43 -20.92 -19.06
N ALA A 212 7.94 -20.11 -20.00
CA ALA A 212 6.85 -19.17 -19.76
C ALA A 212 5.48 -19.86 -19.62
N THR A 213 5.27 -21.00 -20.29
CA THR A 213 4.01 -21.76 -20.20
C THR A 213 3.93 -22.60 -18.93
N ALA A 214 5.05 -23.07 -18.40
CA ALA A 214 5.11 -23.82 -17.15
C ALA A 214 4.76 -22.96 -15.91
N VAL A 215 5.20 -21.70 -15.89
CA VAL A 215 4.88 -20.76 -14.79
C VAL A 215 3.39 -20.39 -14.78
N ASP A 216 2.81 -20.17 -15.96
CA ASP A 216 1.38 -19.86 -16.12
C ASP A 216 0.49 -21.08 -15.75
N ALA A 217 0.95 -22.31 -16.02
CA ALA A 217 0.27 -23.53 -15.60
C ALA A 217 0.32 -23.73 -14.07
N GLY A 218 1.46 -23.45 -13.44
CA GLY A 218 1.63 -23.55 -11.99
C GLY A 218 0.73 -22.57 -11.23
N LEU A 219 0.64 -21.33 -11.70
CA LEU A 219 -0.19 -20.30 -11.07
C LEU A 219 -1.69 -20.61 -11.19
N ARG A 220 -2.12 -21.19 -12.32
CA ARG A 220 -3.53 -21.63 -12.50
C ARG A 220 -3.89 -22.78 -11.58
N ALA A 221 -2.99 -23.74 -11.41
CA ALA A 221 -3.20 -24.86 -10.49
C ALA A 221 -3.32 -24.38 -9.03
N GLU A 222 -2.53 -23.39 -8.63
CA GLU A 222 -2.61 -22.78 -7.29
C GLU A 222 -3.92 -22.01 -7.10
N VAL A 223 -4.38 -21.25 -8.10
CA VAL A 223 -5.68 -20.55 -8.07
C VAL A 223 -6.84 -21.54 -7.95
N ASP A 224 -6.79 -22.66 -8.65
CA ASP A 224 -7.86 -23.67 -8.60
C ASP A 224 -7.87 -24.42 -7.25
N ALA A 225 -6.70 -24.69 -6.67
CA ALA A 225 -6.59 -25.25 -5.32
C ALA A 225 -7.17 -24.31 -4.25
N LEU A 226 -6.80 -23.03 -4.29
CA LEU A 226 -7.30 -22.02 -3.34
C LEU A 226 -8.81 -21.80 -3.47
N ARG A 227 -9.35 -21.84 -4.69
CA ARG A 227 -10.80 -21.79 -4.92
C ARG A 227 -11.52 -23.00 -4.34
N GLY A 228 -10.90 -24.18 -4.42
CA GLY A 228 -11.40 -25.40 -3.78
C GLY A 228 -11.47 -25.28 -2.26
N GLU A 229 -10.41 -24.77 -1.62
CA GLU A 229 -10.37 -24.55 -0.18
C GLU A 229 -11.41 -23.52 0.29
N LEU A 230 -11.59 -22.43 -0.46
CA LEU A 230 -12.64 -21.44 -0.21
C LEU A 230 -14.05 -22.03 -0.31
N ALA A 231 -14.29 -22.91 -1.28
CA ALA A 231 -15.58 -23.58 -1.42
C ALA A 231 -15.85 -24.51 -0.22
N ALA A 232 -14.84 -25.26 0.22
CA ALA A 232 -14.94 -26.14 1.38
C ALA A 232 -15.21 -25.36 2.67
N LEU A 233 -14.50 -24.27 2.91
CA LEU A 233 -14.70 -23.40 4.08
C LEU A 233 -16.09 -22.76 4.10
N ARG A 234 -16.61 -22.33 2.94
CA ARG A 234 -17.97 -21.79 2.83
C ARG A 234 -19.03 -22.84 3.18
N ALA A 235 -18.88 -24.05 2.67
CA ALA A 235 -19.80 -25.16 2.98
C ALA A 235 -19.79 -25.47 4.49
N GLU A 236 -18.62 -25.43 5.13
CA GLU A 236 -18.49 -25.68 6.57
C GLU A 236 -19.13 -24.55 7.41
N LEU A 237 -18.99 -23.30 6.98
CA LEU A 237 -19.67 -22.17 7.64
C LEU A 237 -21.19 -22.26 7.50
N GLU A 238 -21.71 -22.68 6.34
CA GLU A 238 -23.15 -22.91 6.15
C GLU A 238 -23.66 -24.05 7.03
N ARG A 239 -22.88 -25.14 7.14
CA ARG A 239 -23.19 -26.27 8.03
C ARG A 239 -23.28 -25.82 9.50
N LEU A 240 -22.26 -25.11 9.99
CA LEU A 240 -22.23 -24.60 11.36
C LEU A 240 -23.35 -23.59 11.62
N ALA A 241 -23.64 -22.70 10.67
CA ALA A 241 -24.76 -21.77 10.78
C ALA A 241 -26.11 -22.49 10.91
N GLY A 242 -26.29 -23.60 10.18
CA GLY A 242 -27.45 -24.48 10.32
C GLY A 242 -27.55 -25.11 11.71
N GLU A 243 -26.46 -25.67 12.22
CA GLU A 243 -26.41 -26.26 13.57
C GLU A 243 -26.72 -25.24 14.67
N PHE A 244 -26.19 -24.01 14.55
CA PHE A 244 -26.51 -22.92 15.48
C PHE A 244 -27.98 -22.51 15.44
N ALA A 245 -28.61 -22.52 14.26
CA ALA A 245 -30.04 -22.22 14.12
C ALA A 245 -30.91 -23.31 14.78
N GLU A 246 -30.54 -24.58 14.63
CA GLU A 246 -31.22 -25.71 15.29
C GLU A 246 -31.03 -25.72 16.81
N LEU A 247 -29.84 -25.38 17.30
CA LEU A 247 -29.59 -25.24 18.74
C LEU A 247 -30.40 -24.09 19.34
N ARG A 248 -30.50 -22.97 18.63
CA ARG A 248 -31.29 -21.81 19.06
C ARG A 248 -32.79 -22.13 19.12
N SER A 249 -33.33 -22.95 18.21
CA SER A 249 -34.75 -23.34 18.23
C SER A 249 -35.09 -24.37 19.31
N ARG A 250 -34.09 -25.06 19.88
CA ARG A 250 -34.25 -26.02 20.98
C ARG A 250 -34.16 -25.40 22.37
N VAL A 251 -33.50 -24.24 22.49
CA VAL A 251 -33.22 -23.57 23.77
C VAL A 251 -34.15 -22.36 24.01
N GLY A 252 -34.92 -21.95 23.00
CA GLY A 252 -36.06 -21.03 23.12
C GLY A 252 -37.38 -21.76 23.12
#